data_AF-A0A359H167-F1
#
_entry.id   AF-A0A359H167-F1
#
_cell.length_a   1.000
_cell.length_b   1.000
_cell.length_c   1.000
_cell.angle_alpha   90.00
_cell.angle_beta   90.00
_cell.angle_gamma   90.00
#
_symmetry.space_group_name_H-M   'P 1'
#
loop_
_entity.id
_entity.type
_entity.pdbx_description
1 polymer ?
#
loop_
_entity_poly.entity_id
_entity_poly.type
_entity_poly.pdbx_seq_one_letter_code
_entity_poly.pdbx_strand_id
1 'polypeptide(L)'
;MYFRSQLFRFWGKFLTPYLRVLIPLVFLNMIPGVLLSIRPLVLAPVLGAVLPSDVEPVSSIKDLTLDNLGATLQGLIAGSGNNLMTAFLISGLLYLALTLCIALIGGSVTLWSMSVRLRILKDMIVALHEQLLGLHLAYFFKQKTGNLISRFTNDLTKTSGSLEIIFSGLMKSFMQLFVYTLILLRSDCILTLQVLLVGSLHILISRGLGGRVKRLTKAAYDGLASLVASLQESFQNIRIIKSFTAEGFDTRKITNESEKVRKNHFDFMFARYLEEPIRLFA
;
A
#
# COMPACT_ATOMS: atom_id res chain seq x y z
N MET A 1 -22.66 9.22 -9.99
CA MET A 1 -22.07 8.89 -11.31
C MET A 1 -21.19 10.02 -11.86
N TYR A 2 -21.57 11.31 -11.68
CA TYR A 2 -20.86 12.50 -12.19
C TYR A 2 -19.40 12.70 -11.69
N PHE A 3 -19.09 12.31 -10.45
CA PHE A 3 -17.75 12.48 -9.87
C PHE A 3 -16.69 11.56 -10.51
N ARG A 4 -17.07 10.35 -10.93
CA ARG A 4 -16.13 9.38 -11.52
C ARG A 4 -15.63 9.83 -12.89
N SER A 5 -16.50 10.38 -13.74
CA SER A 5 -16.11 10.82 -15.10
C SER A 5 -15.17 12.03 -15.09
N GLN A 6 -15.36 12.97 -14.15
CA GLN A 6 -14.48 14.11 -13.94
C GLN A 6 -13.06 13.66 -13.50
N LEU A 7 -12.99 12.68 -12.60
CA LEU A 7 -11.72 12.11 -12.11
C LEU A 7 -10.93 11.44 -13.25
N PHE A 8 -11.58 10.63 -14.08
CA PHE A 8 -10.91 9.98 -15.22
C PHE A 8 -10.41 10.98 -16.26
N ARG A 9 -11.16 12.05 -16.54
CA ARG A 9 -10.72 13.12 -17.45
C ARG A 9 -9.51 13.88 -16.90
N PHE A 10 -9.51 14.18 -15.61
CA PHE A 10 -8.38 14.81 -14.93
C PHE A 10 -7.12 13.96 -15.06
N TRP A 11 -7.19 12.69 -14.66
CA TRP A 11 -6.06 11.75 -14.78
C TRP A 11 -5.64 11.55 -16.22
N GLY A 12 -6.59 11.44 -17.15
CA GLY A 12 -6.31 11.33 -18.57
C GLY A 12 -5.45 12.48 -19.08
N LYS A 13 -5.73 13.73 -18.71
CA LYS A 13 -4.95 14.90 -19.15
C LYS A 13 -3.48 14.82 -18.71
N PHE A 14 -3.21 14.37 -17.48
CA PHE A 14 -1.85 14.35 -16.93
C PHE A 14 -1.10 13.04 -17.18
N LEU A 15 -1.79 11.94 -17.46
CA LEU A 15 -1.17 10.63 -17.70
C LEU A 15 -0.93 10.35 -19.18
N THR A 16 -1.76 10.86 -20.09
CA THR A 16 -1.62 10.59 -21.54
C THR A 16 -0.24 10.93 -22.12
N PRO A 17 0.45 12.03 -21.71
CA PRO A 17 1.79 12.32 -22.24
C PRO A 17 2.83 11.29 -21.79
N TYR A 18 2.61 10.66 -20.64
CA TYR A 18 3.53 9.71 -20.01
C TYR A 18 3.19 8.25 -20.32
N LEU A 19 2.12 7.94 -21.07
CA LEU A 19 1.70 6.56 -21.34
C LEU A 19 2.80 5.70 -21.98
N ARG A 20 3.62 6.28 -22.86
CA ARG A 20 4.76 5.58 -23.48
C ARG A 20 5.81 5.09 -22.48
N VAL A 21 5.92 5.76 -21.34
CA VAL A 21 6.85 5.40 -20.25
C VAL A 21 6.14 4.56 -19.18
N LEU A 22 4.87 4.86 -18.90
CA LEU A 22 4.09 4.15 -17.89
C LEU A 22 3.79 2.71 -18.26
N ILE A 23 3.47 2.43 -19.53
CA ILE A 23 3.19 1.07 -20.00
C ILE A 23 4.40 0.15 -19.76
N PRO A 24 5.62 0.43 -20.28
CA PRO A 24 6.77 -0.44 -20.05
C PRO A 24 7.16 -0.48 -18.57
N LEU A 25 6.97 0.62 -17.83
CA LEU A 25 7.23 0.64 -16.38
C LEU A 25 6.34 -0.34 -15.62
N VAL A 26 5.04 -0.39 -15.96
CA VAL A 26 4.09 -1.35 -15.38
C VAL A 26 4.52 -2.78 -15.68
N PHE A 27 4.90 -3.10 -16.92
CA PHE A 27 5.40 -4.43 -17.28
C PHE A 27 6.71 -4.78 -16.57
N LEU A 28 7.65 -3.84 -16.49
CA LEU A 28 8.93 -4.04 -15.80
C LEU A 28 8.73 -4.27 -14.29
N ASN A 29 7.70 -3.64 -13.71
CA ASN A 29 7.32 -3.80 -12.31
C ASN A 29 6.74 -5.20 -11.99
N MET A 30 6.29 -5.95 -13.00
CA MET A 30 5.85 -7.33 -12.84
C MET A 30 7.01 -8.28 -12.55
N ILE A 31 8.21 -8.02 -13.09
CA ILE A 31 9.38 -8.91 -12.96
C ILE A 31 9.77 -9.13 -11.49
N PRO A 32 9.94 -8.09 -10.64
CA PRO A 32 10.14 -8.29 -9.21
C PRO A 32 9.05 -9.11 -8.53
N GLY A 33 7.79 -8.99 -8.96
CA GLY A 33 6.68 -9.78 -8.41
C GLY A 33 6.81 -11.27 -8.71
N VAL A 34 7.22 -11.62 -9.94
CA VAL A 34 7.52 -13.01 -10.33
C VAL A 34 8.72 -13.53 -9.55
N LEU A 35 9.82 -12.78 -9.49
CA LEU A 35 11.05 -13.19 -8.79
C LEU A 35 10.82 -13.40 -7.29
N LEU A 36 9.99 -12.57 -6.65
CA LEU A 36 9.57 -12.77 -5.26
C LEU A 36 8.82 -14.08 -5.06
N SER A 37 8.06 -14.51 -6.07
CA SER A 37 7.27 -15.74 -6.01
C SER A 37 8.14 -17.00 -6.12
N ILE A 38 9.32 -16.89 -6.76
CA ILE A 38 10.30 -17.98 -6.88
C ILE A 38 11.15 -18.09 -5.60
N ARG A 39 11.23 -17.05 -4.76
CA ARG A 39 12.13 -17.04 -3.60
C ARG A 39 11.89 -18.19 -2.61
N PRO A 40 10.66 -18.53 -2.17
CA PRO A 40 10.45 -19.66 -1.26
C PRO A 40 10.92 -20.98 -1.87
N LEU A 41 10.89 -21.07 -3.19
CA LEU A 41 11.26 -22.26 -3.92
C LEU A 41 12.76 -22.57 -3.86
N VAL A 42 13.59 -21.53 -3.75
CA VAL A 42 15.04 -21.67 -3.53
C VAL A 42 15.36 -22.28 -2.16
N LEU A 43 14.43 -22.25 -1.21
CA LEU A 43 14.59 -22.89 0.10
C LEU A 43 14.18 -24.37 0.09
N ALA A 44 13.42 -24.83 -0.91
CA ALA A 44 12.97 -26.23 -1.00
C ALA A 44 14.13 -27.26 -0.99
N PRO A 45 15.28 -27.04 -1.66
CA PRO A 45 16.41 -27.99 -1.61
C PRO A 45 17.07 -28.06 -0.24
N VAL A 46 17.07 -26.95 0.50
CA VAL A 46 17.54 -26.94 1.90
C VAL A 46 16.63 -27.79 2.76
N LEU A 47 15.31 -27.65 2.57
CA LEU A 47 14.32 -28.45 3.27
C LEU A 47 14.45 -29.94 2.91
N GLY A 48 14.62 -30.29 1.63
CA GLY A 48 14.81 -31.68 1.18
C GLY A 48 16.15 -32.30 1.60
N ALA A 49 17.20 -31.50 1.75
CA ALA A 49 18.48 -31.96 2.31
C ALA A 49 18.40 -32.26 3.82
N VAL A 50 17.49 -31.58 4.53
CA VAL A 50 17.22 -31.80 5.98
C VAL A 50 16.16 -32.87 6.18
N LEU A 51 15.18 -32.98 5.28
CA LEU A 51 14.04 -33.89 5.32
C LEU A 51 14.15 -34.87 4.14
N PRO A 52 14.68 -36.09 4.34
CA PRO A 52 14.82 -37.06 3.25
C PRO A 52 13.45 -37.35 2.63
N SER A 53 13.36 -37.14 1.32
CA SER A 53 12.14 -37.29 0.53
C SER A 53 12.44 -38.23 -0.64
N ASP A 54 11.66 -39.30 -0.80
CA ASP A 54 11.83 -40.33 -1.86
C ASP A 54 11.34 -39.87 -3.25
N VAL A 55 11.41 -38.57 -3.55
CA VAL A 55 10.85 -37.99 -4.78
C VAL A 55 11.93 -37.87 -5.84
N GLU A 56 11.69 -38.40 -7.04
CA GLU A 56 12.65 -38.34 -8.14
C GLU A 56 12.70 -36.96 -8.84
N PRO A 57 13.89 -36.51 -9.30
CA PRO A 57 14.05 -35.25 -10.01
C PRO A 57 13.45 -35.30 -11.43
N VAL A 58 12.85 -34.19 -11.86
CA VAL A 58 12.20 -34.07 -13.17
C VAL A 58 13.02 -33.19 -14.11
N SER A 59 13.18 -33.60 -15.37
CA SER A 59 14.09 -32.96 -16.33
C SER A 59 13.49 -31.78 -17.12
N SER A 60 12.18 -31.52 -17.01
CA SER A 60 11.47 -30.55 -17.87
C SER A 60 10.81 -29.42 -17.08
N ILE A 61 10.94 -28.18 -17.58
CA ILE A 61 10.37 -26.96 -16.96
C ILE A 61 8.84 -27.02 -16.85
N LYS A 62 8.19 -27.80 -17.72
CA LYS A 62 6.72 -27.94 -17.74
C LYS A 62 6.20 -28.85 -16.64
N ASP A 63 7.01 -29.81 -16.19
CA ASP A 63 6.64 -30.84 -15.23
C ASP A 63 7.14 -30.52 -13.82
N LEU A 64 7.80 -29.35 -13.65
CA LEU A 64 8.20 -28.80 -12.37
C LEU A 64 6.97 -28.44 -11.52
N THR A 65 6.82 -29.15 -10.41
CA THR A 65 5.80 -28.98 -9.37
C THR A 65 6.50 -28.73 -8.03
N LEU A 66 5.80 -28.19 -7.04
CA LEU A 66 6.39 -27.93 -5.71
C LEU A 66 6.97 -29.21 -5.07
N ASP A 67 6.39 -30.36 -5.40
CA ASP A 67 6.73 -31.67 -4.83
C ASP A 67 8.04 -32.23 -5.39
N ASN A 68 8.29 -32.05 -6.69
CA ASN A 68 9.53 -32.51 -7.34
C ASN A 68 10.62 -31.44 -7.40
N LEU A 69 10.33 -30.21 -6.97
CA LEU A 69 11.24 -29.08 -7.10
C LEU A 69 12.45 -29.16 -6.18
N GLY A 70 12.24 -29.62 -4.94
CA GLY A 70 13.32 -29.87 -3.99
C GLY A 70 14.29 -30.92 -4.54
N ALA A 71 13.77 -32.05 -5.03
CA ALA A 71 14.55 -33.14 -5.60
C ALA A 71 15.25 -32.74 -6.91
N THR A 72 14.59 -31.99 -7.80
CA THR A 72 15.16 -31.55 -9.09
C THR A 72 16.32 -30.58 -8.90
N LEU A 73 16.14 -29.60 -8.01
CA LEU A 73 17.21 -28.67 -7.66
C LEU A 73 18.32 -29.36 -6.86
N GLN A 74 17.98 -30.31 -5.99
CA GLN A 74 18.95 -31.14 -5.29
C GLN A 74 19.72 -32.05 -6.27
N GLY A 75 19.10 -32.58 -7.31
CA GLY A 75 19.74 -33.37 -8.36
C GLY A 75 20.74 -32.56 -9.19
N LEU A 76 20.41 -31.29 -9.50
CA LEU A 76 21.33 -30.33 -10.11
C LEU A 76 22.54 -30.03 -9.19
N ILE A 77 22.33 -30.02 -7.87
CA ILE A 77 23.37 -29.76 -6.87
C ILE A 77 24.20 -31.03 -6.56
N ALA A 78 23.57 -32.21 -6.56
CA ALA A 78 24.17 -33.50 -6.24
C ALA A 78 25.20 -33.96 -7.28
N GLY A 79 25.11 -33.45 -8.52
CA GLY A 79 26.17 -33.59 -9.52
C GLY A 79 27.52 -32.99 -9.09
N SER A 80 27.56 -32.17 -8.03
CA SER A 80 28.77 -31.51 -7.51
C SER A 80 29.35 -32.13 -6.22
N GLY A 81 28.83 -33.28 -5.75
CA GLY A 81 29.39 -34.04 -4.62
C GLY A 81 28.54 -34.01 -3.34
N ASN A 82 28.45 -35.17 -2.70
CA ASN A 82 27.52 -35.54 -1.61
C ASN A 82 27.80 -34.90 -0.25
N ASN A 83 28.05 -33.58 -0.19
CA ASN A 83 28.23 -32.89 1.08
C ASN A 83 27.01 -32.02 1.36
N LEU A 84 26.26 -32.31 2.42
CA LEU A 84 25.15 -31.46 2.88
C LEU A 84 25.60 -29.98 2.98
N MET A 85 26.84 -29.74 3.41
CA MET A 85 27.43 -28.40 3.49
C MET A 85 27.55 -27.68 2.13
N THR A 86 27.84 -28.38 1.03
CA THR A 86 27.89 -27.73 -0.30
C THR A 86 26.49 -27.38 -0.79
N ALA A 87 25.48 -28.21 -0.50
CA ALA A 87 24.09 -27.90 -0.81
C ALA A 87 23.59 -26.66 -0.08
N PHE A 88 23.86 -26.53 1.23
CA PHE A 88 23.52 -25.35 2.02
C PHE A 88 24.22 -24.08 1.53
N LEU A 89 25.51 -24.17 1.17
CA LEU A 89 26.27 -23.02 0.67
C LEU A 89 25.77 -22.55 -0.71
N ILE A 90 25.49 -23.48 -1.62
CA ILE A 90 25.00 -23.16 -2.97
C ILE A 90 23.58 -22.59 -2.91
N SER A 91 22.68 -23.18 -2.12
CA SER A 91 21.32 -22.64 -1.94
C SER A 91 21.33 -21.29 -1.24
N GLY A 92 22.20 -21.10 -0.25
CA GLY A 92 22.40 -19.81 0.43
C GLY A 92 22.92 -18.73 -0.51
N LEU A 93 23.91 -19.06 -1.34
CA LEU A 93 24.45 -18.15 -2.36
C LEU A 93 23.39 -17.81 -3.43
N LEU A 94 22.63 -18.81 -3.89
CA LEU A 94 21.54 -18.62 -4.84
C LEU A 94 20.43 -17.73 -4.26
N TYR A 95 20.07 -17.93 -2.99
CA TYR A 95 19.10 -17.09 -2.28
C TYR A 95 19.60 -15.65 -2.14
N LEU A 96 20.87 -15.46 -1.79
CA LEU A 96 21.49 -14.14 -1.69
C LEU A 96 21.52 -13.44 -3.06
N ALA A 97 21.96 -14.15 -4.11
CA ALA A 97 22.00 -13.65 -5.48
C ALA A 97 20.61 -13.25 -5.97
N LEU A 98 19.59 -14.10 -5.74
CA LEU A 98 18.21 -13.80 -6.07
C LEU A 98 17.69 -12.57 -5.31
N THR A 99 18.00 -12.46 -4.02
CA THR A 99 17.60 -11.32 -3.19
C THR A 99 18.25 -10.02 -3.69
N LEU A 100 19.53 -10.08 -4.06
CA LEU A 100 20.26 -8.96 -4.63
C LEU A 100 19.69 -8.56 -6.00
N CYS A 101 19.39 -9.51 -6.88
CA CYS A 101 18.72 -9.26 -8.16
C CYS A 101 17.35 -8.59 -7.97
N ILE A 102 16.54 -9.09 -7.03
CA ILE A 102 15.23 -8.48 -6.70
C ILE A 102 15.41 -7.06 -6.19
N ALA A 103 16.40 -6.83 -5.31
CA ALA A 103 16.67 -5.50 -4.75
C ALA A 103 17.15 -4.52 -5.83
N LEU A 104 18.03 -4.95 -6.73
CA LEU A 104 18.53 -4.12 -7.83
C LEU A 104 17.41 -3.81 -8.83
N ILE A 105 16.74 -4.83 -9.37
CA ILE A 105 15.66 -4.64 -10.36
C ILE A 105 14.51 -3.86 -9.72
N GLY A 106 14.02 -4.31 -8.56
CA GLY A 106 12.92 -3.65 -7.85
C GLY A 106 13.25 -2.23 -7.43
N GLY A 107 14.48 -1.98 -6.97
CA GLY A 107 14.98 -0.66 -6.63
C GLY A 107 15.03 0.26 -7.84
N SER A 108 15.61 -0.21 -8.96
CA SER A 108 15.66 0.56 -10.22
C SER A 108 14.26 0.90 -10.76
N VAL A 109 13.32 -0.05 -10.76
CA VAL A 109 11.93 0.22 -11.17
C VAL A 109 11.26 1.23 -10.25
N THR A 110 11.50 1.13 -8.93
CA THR A 110 10.93 2.06 -7.95
C THR A 110 11.47 3.48 -8.15
N LEU A 111 12.78 3.63 -8.37
CA LEU A 111 13.40 4.92 -8.68
C LEU A 111 12.89 5.50 -10.00
N TRP A 112 12.71 4.66 -11.01
CA TRP A 112 12.14 5.10 -12.29
C TRP A 112 10.69 5.56 -12.13
N SER A 113 9.87 4.80 -11.38
CA SER A 113 8.48 5.17 -11.07
C SER A 113 8.40 6.46 -10.29
N MET A 114 9.30 6.67 -9.33
CA MET A 114 9.41 7.91 -8.57
C MET A 114 9.75 9.08 -9.49
N SER A 115 10.69 8.90 -10.41
CA SER A 115 11.07 9.92 -11.39
C SER A 115 9.89 10.33 -12.28
N VAL A 116 9.11 9.37 -12.78
CA VAL A 116 7.90 9.65 -13.58
C VAL A 116 6.84 10.36 -12.74
N ARG A 117 6.61 9.89 -11.51
CA ARG A 117 5.66 10.52 -10.57
C ARG A 117 6.00 11.98 -10.30
N LEU A 118 7.28 12.29 -10.07
CA LEU A 118 7.74 13.67 -9.82
C LEU A 118 7.54 14.58 -11.03
N ARG A 119 7.73 14.06 -12.25
CA ARG A 119 7.44 14.81 -13.49
C ARG A 119 5.95 15.14 -13.62
N ILE A 120 5.08 14.15 -13.36
CA ILE A 120 3.63 14.36 -13.36
C ILE A 120 3.23 15.38 -12.27
N LEU A 121 3.78 15.25 -11.06
CA LEU A 121 3.53 16.20 -9.97
C LEU A 121 3.94 17.63 -10.35
N LYS A 122 5.12 17.80 -10.96
CA LYS A 122 5.58 19.10 -11.49
C LYS A 122 4.58 19.67 -12.49
N ASP A 123 4.10 18.88 -13.43
CA ASP A 123 3.14 19.35 -14.45
C ASP A 123 1.79 19.72 -13.83
N MET A 124 1.34 18.98 -12.81
CA MET A 124 0.13 19.31 -12.04
C MET A 124 0.29 20.64 -11.30
N ILE A 125 1.46 20.85 -10.65
CA ILE A 125 1.82 22.10 -9.96
C ILE A 125 1.77 23.28 -10.93
N VAL A 126 2.41 23.17 -12.10
CA VAL A 126 2.46 24.25 -13.10
C VAL A 126 1.06 24.54 -13.65
N ALA A 127 0.31 23.52 -14.07
CA ALA A 127 -1.03 23.71 -14.63
C ALA A 127 -2.01 24.33 -13.61
N LEU A 128 -1.92 23.93 -12.34
CA LEU A 128 -2.78 24.48 -11.30
C LEU A 128 -2.38 25.92 -10.93
N HIS A 129 -1.09 26.24 -10.97
CA HIS A 129 -0.60 27.60 -10.79
C HIS A 129 -1.06 28.54 -11.92
N GLU A 130 -0.94 28.12 -13.18
CA GLU A 130 -1.46 28.87 -14.33
C GLU A 130 -2.96 29.12 -14.22
N GLN A 131 -3.72 28.09 -13.82
CA GLN A 131 -5.16 28.22 -13.64
C GLN A 131 -5.54 29.15 -12.47
N LEU A 132 -4.78 29.15 -11.37
CA LEU A 132 -4.97 30.07 -10.25
C LEU A 132 -4.71 31.53 -10.68
N LEU A 133 -3.63 31.79 -11.41
CA LEU A 133 -3.29 33.13 -11.89
C LEU A 133 -4.34 33.69 -12.87
N GLY A 134 -5.07 32.83 -13.58
CA GLY A 134 -6.18 33.24 -14.45
C GLY A 134 -7.48 33.60 -13.72
N LEU A 135 -7.58 33.42 -12.39
CA LEU A 135 -8.79 33.73 -11.64
C LEU A 135 -8.91 35.22 -11.31
N HIS A 136 -10.14 35.73 -11.31
CA HIS A 136 -10.44 37.11 -10.90
C HIS A 136 -10.01 37.37 -9.44
N LEU A 137 -9.57 38.60 -9.16
CA LEU A 137 -9.12 39.03 -7.84
C LEU A 137 -10.15 38.77 -6.72
N ALA A 138 -11.45 38.85 -7.05
CA ALA A 138 -12.55 38.53 -6.14
C ALA A 138 -12.49 37.10 -5.55
N TYR A 139 -11.88 36.15 -6.24
CA TYR A 139 -11.66 34.80 -5.73
C TYR A 139 -10.67 34.79 -4.56
N PHE A 140 -9.59 35.57 -4.67
CA PHE A 140 -8.55 35.66 -3.66
C PHE A 140 -9.01 36.39 -2.40
N PHE A 141 -9.91 37.38 -2.52
CA PHE A 141 -10.51 38.03 -1.35
C PHE A 141 -11.38 37.10 -0.50
N LYS A 142 -11.94 36.03 -1.08
CA LYS A 142 -12.80 35.07 -0.37
C LYS A 142 -12.04 33.88 0.22
N GLN A 143 -10.77 33.68 -0.13
CA GLN A 143 -10.00 32.50 0.24
C GLN A 143 -8.79 32.86 1.11
N LYS A 144 -8.59 32.13 2.21
CA LYS A 144 -7.37 32.28 3.02
C LYS A 144 -6.17 31.76 2.24
N THR A 145 -5.11 32.58 2.10
CA THR A 145 -3.87 32.18 1.42
C THR A 145 -3.29 30.86 1.94
N GLY A 146 -3.35 30.64 3.26
CA GLY A 146 -2.91 29.39 3.88
C GLY A 146 -3.70 28.14 3.43
N ASN A 147 -5.01 28.28 3.15
CA ASN A 147 -5.81 27.18 2.61
C ASN A 147 -5.41 26.86 1.16
N LEU A 148 -5.11 27.89 0.36
CA LEU A 148 -4.65 27.69 -1.02
C LEU A 148 -3.32 26.95 -1.05
N ILE A 149 -2.35 27.37 -0.22
CA ILE A 149 -1.04 26.71 -0.11
C ILE A 149 -1.19 25.28 0.41
N SER A 150 -2.02 25.05 1.44
CA SER A 150 -2.22 23.70 1.99
C SER A 150 -2.82 22.74 0.96
N ARG A 151 -3.82 23.19 0.18
CA ARG A 151 -4.37 22.38 -0.92
C ARG A 151 -3.34 22.14 -2.01
N PHE A 152 -2.54 23.16 -2.33
CA PHE A 152 -1.47 23.05 -3.31
C PHE A 152 -0.43 21.99 -2.91
N THR A 153 0.04 22.00 -1.67
CA THR A 153 1.09 21.06 -1.23
C THR A 153 0.52 19.69 -0.86
N ASN A 154 -0.53 19.64 -0.03
CA ASN A 154 -1.06 18.38 0.49
C ASN A 154 -1.88 17.61 -0.54
N ASP A 155 -2.80 18.27 -1.25
CA ASP A 155 -3.70 17.55 -2.17
C ASP A 155 -2.93 17.05 -3.40
N LEU A 156 -1.99 17.84 -3.94
CA LEU A 156 -1.14 17.41 -5.07
C LEU A 156 -0.19 16.28 -4.67
N THR A 157 0.44 16.37 -3.49
CA THR A 157 1.32 15.29 -3.01
C THR A 157 0.54 13.99 -2.78
N LYS A 158 -0.64 14.05 -2.13
CA LYS A 158 -1.51 12.88 -1.94
C LYS A 158 -2.01 12.29 -3.26
N THR A 159 -2.37 13.15 -4.20
CA THR A 159 -2.84 12.73 -5.52
C THR A 159 -1.71 12.03 -6.27
N SER A 160 -0.52 12.62 -6.34
CA SER A 160 0.65 11.98 -6.96
C SER A 160 1.08 10.69 -6.25
N GLY A 161 0.96 10.61 -4.92
CA GLY A 161 1.21 9.37 -4.16
C GLY A 161 0.27 8.22 -4.53
N SER A 162 -0.96 8.52 -4.98
CA SER A 162 -1.88 7.49 -5.47
C SER A 162 -1.36 6.81 -6.75
N LEU A 163 -0.56 7.51 -7.57
CA LEU A 163 0.08 6.92 -8.75
C LEU A 163 1.13 5.88 -8.38
N GLU A 164 1.87 6.08 -7.30
CA GLU A 164 2.87 5.13 -6.82
C GLU A 164 2.25 3.80 -6.45
N ILE A 165 1.11 3.85 -5.75
CA ILE A 165 0.33 2.65 -5.40
C ILE A 165 -0.08 1.90 -6.66
N ILE A 166 -0.50 2.60 -7.72
CA ILE A 166 -0.96 1.96 -8.96
C ILE A 166 0.22 1.40 -9.77
N PHE A 167 1.25 2.20 -10.02
CA PHE A 167 2.35 1.85 -10.93
C PHE A 167 3.38 0.89 -10.34
N SER A 168 3.58 0.91 -9.03
CA SER A 168 4.61 0.10 -8.38
C SER A 168 4.05 -0.91 -7.37
N GLY A 169 3.00 -0.55 -6.64
CA GLY A 169 2.43 -1.42 -5.61
C GLY A 169 1.53 -2.49 -6.21
N LEU A 170 0.42 -2.06 -6.82
CA LEU A 170 -0.72 -2.92 -7.14
C LEU A 170 -0.39 -3.93 -8.24
N MET A 171 0.37 -3.53 -9.26
CA MET A 171 0.76 -4.41 -10.37
C MET A 171 1.72 -5.51 -9.91
N LYS A 172 2.74 -5.15 -9.13
CA LYS A 172 3.66 -6.12 -8.51
C LYS A 172 2.92 -7.11 -7.60
N SER A 173 2.10 -6.61 -6.68
CA SER A 173 1.33 -7.46 -5.76
C SER A 173 0.35 -8.37 -6.50
N PHE A 174 -0.32 -7.85 -7.53
CA PHE A 174 -1.21 -8.64 -8.37
C PHE A 174 -0.47 -9.76 -9.10
N MET A 175 0.70 -9.48 -9.69
CA MET A 175 1.51 -10.50 -10.34
C MET A 175 2.06 -11.53 -9.37
N GLN A 176 2.52 -11.11 -8.19
CA GLN A 176 2.96 -12.02 -7.16
C GLN A 176 1.81 -12.97 -6.73
N LEU A 177 0.61 -12.44 -6.50
CA LEU A 177 -0.57 -13.23 -6.17
C LEU A 177 -0.93 -14.21 -7.29
N PHE A 178 -0.92 -13.73 -8.54
CA PHE A 178 -1.24 -14.55 -9.71
C PHE A 178 -0.26 -15.72 -9.88
N VAL A 179 1.05 -15.46 -9.79
CA VAL A 179 2.09 -16.49 -9.92
C VAL A 179 2.02 -17.49 -8.78
N TYR A 180 1.87 -17.06 -7.53
CA TYR A 180 1.73 -17.99 -6.40
C TYR A 180 0.50 -18.88 -6.53
N THR A 181 -0.63 -18.32 -6.94
CA THR A 181 -1.86 -19.10 -7.14
C THR A 181 -1.66 -20.16 -8.21
N LEU A 182 -0.97 -19.82 -9.31
CA LEU A 182 -0.68 -20.75 -10.40
C LEU A 182 0.29 -21.87 -9.97
N ILE A 183 1.31 -21.54 -9.17
CA ILE A 183 2.24 -22.53 -8.60
C ILE A 183 1.50 -23.50 -7.66
N LEU A 184 0.66 -22.98 -6.76
CA LEU A 184 -0.09 -23.80 -5.81
C LEU A 184 -1.08 -24.73 -6.51
N LEU A 185 -1.81 -24.22 -7.50
CA LEU A 185 -2.80 -25.01 -8.25
C LEU A 185 -2.15 -26.16 -9.03
N ARG A 186 -0.89 -26.01 -9.45
CA ARG A 186 -0.11 -27.04 -10.14
C ARG A 186 0.37 -28.15 -9.21
N SER A 187 0.62 -27.85 -7.93
CA SER A 187 1.05 -28.88 -6.97
C SER A 187 -0.12 -29.59 -6.34
N ASP A 188 -0.95 -28.88 -5.60
CA ASP A 188 -2.04 -29.47 -4.84
C ASP A 188 -3.29 -28.60 -4.89
N CYS A 189 -4.29 -29.08 -5.62
CA CYS A 189 -5.56 -28.38 -5.77
C CYS A 189 -6.32 -28.28 -4.43
N ILE A 190 -6.20 -29.30 -3.56
CA ILE A 190 -6.86 -29.32 -2.24
C ILE A 190 -6.24 -28.27 -1.30
N LEU A 191 -4.91 -28.21 -1.21
CA LEU A 191 -4.21 -27.19 -0.40
C LEU A 191 -4.52 -25.79 -0.92
N THR A 192 -4.55 -25.61 -2.24
CA THR A 192 -4.92 -24.34 -2.87
C THR A 192 -6.32 -23.89 -2.46
N LEU A 193 -7.30 -24.80 -2.47
CA LEU A 193 -8.68 -24.48 -2.09
C LEU A 193 -8.79 -24.10 -0.61
N GLN A 194 -8.05 -24.78 0.28
CA GLN A 194 -8.00 -24.44 1.70
C GLN A 194 -7.43 -23.04 1.93
N VAL A 195 -6.30 -22.71 1.28
CA VAL A 195 -5.69 -21.37 1.36
C VAL A 195 -6.63 -20.31 0.78
N LEU A 196 -7.30 -20.59 -0.34
CA LEU A 196 -8.24 -19.65 -0.95
C LEU A 196 -9.47 -19.41 -0.07
N LEU A 197 -9.95 -20.44 0.64
CA LEU A 197 -11.06 -20.33 1.60
C LEU A 197 -10.66 -19.45 2.78
N VAL A 198 -9.49 -19.69 3.38
CA VAL A 198 -8.95 -18.87 4.47
C VAL A 198 -8.74 -17.42 4.00
N GLY A 199 -8.17 -17.22 2.82
CA GLY A 199 -7.99 -15.88 2.21
C GLY A 199 -9.31 -15.16 1.94
N SER A 200 -10.33 -15.88 1.44
CA SER A 200 -11.66 -15.32 1.19
C SER A 200 -12.37 -14.92 2.50
N LEU A 201 -12.25 -15.77 3.53
CA LEU A 201 -12.75 -15.46 4.87
C LEU A 201 -12.05 -14.24 5.47
N HIS A 202 -10.73 -14.16 5.32
CA HIS A 202 -9.95 -12.99 5.74
C HIS A 202 -10.43 -11.72 5.05
N ILE A 203 -10.63 -11.72 3.72
CA ILE A 203 -11.16 -10.56 2.98
C ILE A 203 -12.52 -10.13 3.52
N LEU A 204 -13.40 -11.08 3.84
CA LEU A 204 -14.73 -10.78 4.36
C LEU A 204 -14.67 -10.12 5.75
N ILE A 205 -13.86 -10.65 6.66
CA ILE A 205 -13.62 -10.08 7.99
C ILE A 205 -13.01 -8.68 7.87
N SER A 206 -11.97 -8.52 7.05
CA SER A 206 -11.29 -7.24 6.81
C SER A 206 -12.24 -6.19 6.22
N ARG A 207 -13.16 -6.56 5.32
CA ARG A 207 -14.18 -5.64 4.80
C ARG A 207 -15.17 -5.20 5.88
N GLY A 208 -15.59 -6.12 6.76
CA GLY A 208 -16.50 -5.83 7.87
C GLY A 208 -15.88 -4.86 8.87
N LEU A 209 -14.67 -5.16 9.36
CA LEU A 209 -13.95 -4.31 10.30
C LEU A 209 -13.55 -2.96 9.67
N GLY A 210 -13.02 -2.96 8.45
CA GLY A 210 -12.62 -1.75 7.76
C GLY A 210 -13.79 -0.77 7.56
N GLY A 211 -15.01 -1.28 7.33
CA GLY A 211 -16.22 -0.47 7.30
C GLY A 211 -16.53 0.22 8.63
N ARG A 212 -16.35 -0.49 9.75
CA ARG A 212 -16.54 0.05 11.10
C ARG A 212 -15.47 1.06 11.47
N VAL A 213 -14.20 0.74 11.22
CA VAL A 213 -13.06 1.64 11.48
C VAL A 213 -13.23 2.93 10.69
N LYS A 214 -13.59 2.85 9.39
CA LYS A 214 -13.86 4.04 8.57
C LYS A 214 -14.95 4.94 9.16
N ARG A 215 -16.03 4.38 9.70
CA ARG A 215 -17.10 5.16 10.36
C ARG A 215 -16.59 5.84 11.63
N LEU A 216 -15.82 5.12 12.46
CA LEU A 216 -15.27 5.66 13.71
C LEU A 216 -14.19 6.72 13.46
N THR A 217 -13.33 6.51 12.45
CA THR A 217 -12.37 7.52 11.98
C THR A 217 -13.09 8.80 11.60
N LYS A 218 -14.18 8.71 10.82
CA LYS A 218 -14.98 9.88 10.47
C LYS A 218 -15.53 10.57 11.72
N ALA A 219 -16.13 9.83 12.65
CA ALA A 219 -16.68 10.40 13.89
C ALA A 219 -15.60 11.06 14.78
N ALA A 220 -14.39 10.51 14.83
CA ALA A 220 -13.26 11.08 15.57
C ALA A 220 -12.78 12.39 14.94
N TYR A 221 -12.61 12.44 13.61
CA TYR A 221 -12.20 13.67 12.91
C TYR A 221 -13.29 14.74 12.92
N ASP A 222 -14.57 14.38 12.74
CA ASP A 222 -15.69 15.32 12.81
C ASP A 222 -15.81 15.92 14.22
N GLY A 223 -15.63 15.10 15.27
CA GLY A 223 -15.60 15.56 16.66
C GLY A 223 -14.43 16.52 16.94
N LEU A 224 -13.23 16.18 16.47
CA LEU A 224 -12.06 17.04 16.60
C LEU A 224 -12.25 18.37 15.87
N ALA A 225 -12.81 18.34 14.66
CA ALA A 225 -13.10 19.54 13.89
C ALA A 225 -14.11 20.45 14.62
N SER A 226 -15.14 19.87 15.24
CA SER A 226 -16.10 20.61 16.08
C SER A 226 -15.40 21.28 17.27
N LEU A 227 -14.55 20.56 18.00
CA LEU A 227 -13.80 21.11 19.14
C LEU A 227 -12.89 22.28 18.70
N VAL A 228 -12.20 22.13 17.57
CA VAL A 228 -11.35 23.18 17.00
C VAL A 228 -12.18 24.41 16.61
N ALA A 229 -13.37 24.20 16.03
CA ALA A 229 -14.29 25.29 15.69
C ALA A 229 -14.76 26.05 16.95
N SER A 230 -15.13 25.32 18.02
CA SER A 230 -15.49 25.93 19.31
C SER A 230 -14.35 26.70 19.95
N LEU A 231 -13.12 26.15 19.93
CA LEU A 231 -11.94 26.89 20.40
C LEU A 231 -11.69 28.16 19.58
N GLN A 232 -11.87 28.08 18.26
CA GLN A 232 -11.72 29.26 17.39
C GLN A 232 -12.77 30.33 17.73
N GLU A 233 -14.02 29.94 18.00
CA GLU A 233 -15.09 30.82 18.47
C GLU A 233 -14.70 31.47 19.81
N SER A 234 -14.24 30.69 20.79
CA SER A 234 -13.84 31.20 22.11
C SER A 234 -12.69 32.23 21.99
N PHE A 235 -11.68 31.96 21.16
CA PHE A 235 -10.58 32.90 20.97
C PHE A 235 -10.98 34.16 20.20
N GLN A 236 -11.86 34.04 19.20
CA GLN A 236 -12.41 35.21 18.50
C GLN A 236 -13.24 36.09 19.44
N ASN A 237 -13.97 35.47 20.38
CA ASN A 237 -14.86 36.13 21.33
C ASN A 237 -14.22 36.39 22.71
N ILE A 238 -12.89 36.30 22.83
CA ILE A 238 -12.21 36.37 24.12
C ILE A 238 -12.52 37.65 24.91
N ARG A 239 -12.70 38.79 24.21
CA ARG A 239 -13.07 40.06 24.85
C ARG A 239 -14.45 40.02 25.49
N ILE A 240 -15.40 39.34 24.85
CA ILE A 240 -16.77 39.15 25.35
C ILE A 240 -16.75 38.21 26.56
N ILE A 241 -16.01 37.09 26.46
CA ILE A 241 -15.88 36.14 27.57
C ILE A 241 -15.30 36.84 28.80
N LYS A 242 -14.29 37.70 28.63
CA LYS A 242 -13.69 38.48 29.71
C LYS A 242 -14.60 39.57 30.27
N SER A 243 -15.35 40.29 29.43
CA SER A 243 -16.24 41.36 29.89
C SER A 243 -17.40 40.85 30.75
N PHE A 244 -17.84 39.61 30.52
CA PHE A 244 -18.91 38.95 31.28
C PHE A 244 -18.40 38.00 32.37
N THR A 245 -17.07 37.91 32.59
CA THR A 245 -16.46 36.95 33.54
C THR A 245 -16.97 35.51 33.33
N ALA A 246 -17.10 35.13 32.04
CA ALA A 246 -17.71 33.87 31.61
C ALA A 246 -16.68 32.76 31.37
N GLU A 247 -15.45 32.88 31.85
CA GLU A 247 -14.38 31.90 31.62
C GLU A 247 -14.74 30.51 32.13
N GLY A 248 -15.41 30.44 33.28
CA GLY A 248 -15.87 29.16 33.85
C GLY A 248 -16.97 28.50 33.03
N PHE A 249 -17.77 29.27 32.29
CA PHE A 249 -18.79 28.74 31.38
C PHE A 249 -18.14 28.18 30.10
N ASP A 250 -17.26 28.97 29.48
CA ASP A 250 -16.54 28.57 28.27
C ASP A 250 -15.65 27.34 28.52
N THR A 251 -14.95 27.30 29.66
CA THR A 251 -14.16 26.14 30.08
C THR A 251 -15.04 24.88 30.17
N ARG A 252 -16.23 24.96 30.78
CA ARG A 252 -17.16 23.81 30.86
C ARG A 252 -17.66 23.37 29.48
N LYS A 253 -17.95 24.31 28.57
CA LYS A 253 -18.32 24.00 27.17
C LYS A 253 -17.21 23.19 26.49
N ILE A 254 -15.97 23.68 26.54
CA ILE A 254 -14.81 23.03 25.94
C ILE A 254 -14.51 21.68 26.60
N THR A 255 -14.63 21.56 27.93
CA THR A 255 -14.48 20.27 28.63
C THR A 255 -15.49 19.24 28.13
N ASN A 256 -16.77 19.63 27.97
CA ASN A 256 -17.81 18.73 27.48
C ASN A 256 -17.57 18.28 26.03
N GLU A 257 -17.08 19.17 25.16
CA GLU A 257 -16.72 18.81 23.79
C GLU A 257 -15.47 17.93 23.73
N SER A 258 -14.47 18.23 24.55
CA SER A 258 -13.25 17.44 24.70
C SER A 258 -13.55 16.01 25.15
N GLU A 259 -14.49 15.82 26.08
CA GLU A 259 -14.92 14.47 26.50
C GLU A 259 -15.57 13.67 25.37
N LYS A 260 -16.37 14.32 24.50
CA LYS A 260 -16.92 13.66 23.30
C LYS A 260 -15.81 13.25 22.33
N VAL A 261 -14.82 14.12 22.12
CA VAL A 261 -13.65 13.80 21.29
C VAL A 261 -12.86 12.64 21.89
N ARG A 262 -12.61 12.66 23.20
CA ARG A 262 -11.90 11.59 23.91
C ARG A 262 -12.59 10.25 23.72
N LYS A 263 -13.91 10.18 23.88
CA LYS A 263 -14.70 8.95 23.68
C LYS A 263 -14.62 8.46 22.23
N ASN A 264 -14.89 9.33 21.26
CA ASN A 264 -14.86 8.96 19.84
C ASN A 264 -13.45 8.52 19.41
N HIS A 265 -12.42 9.18 19.91
CA HIS A 265 -11.02 8.85 19.60
C HIS A 265 -10.61 7.53 20.25
N PHE A 266 -11.06 7.26 21.48
CA PHE A 266 -10.87 5.97 22.13
C PHE A 266 -11.55 4.84 21.35
N ASP A 267 -12.80 5.01 20.96
CA ASP A 267 -13.55 4.01 20.18
C ASP A 267 -12.87 3.74 18.83
N PHE A 268 -12.40 4.79 18.15
CA PHE A 268 -11.60 4.69 16.93
C PHE A 268 -10.30 3.89 17.16
N MET A 269 -9.52 4.24 18.18
CA MET A 269 -8.25 3.58 18.49
C MET A 269 -8.47 2.12 18.88
N PHE A 270 -9.48 1.84 19.71
CA PHE A 270 -9.84 0.48 20.10
C PHE A 270 -10.21 -0.38 18.89
N ALA A 271 -11.05 0.14 17.99
CA ALA A 271 -11.40 -0.56 16.76
C ALA A 271 -10.19 -0.79 15.84
N ARG A 272 -9.27 0.17 15.77
CA ARG A 272 -8.02 0.06 15.00
C ARG A 272 -7.06 -0.97 15.60
N TYR A 273 -6.95 -1.04 16.93
CA TYR A 273 -6.16 -2.07 17.61
C TYR A 273 -6.74 -3.47 17.40
N LEU A 274 -8.06 -3.63 17.31
CA LEU A 274 -8.68 -4.91 16.95
C LEU A 274 -8.45 -5.29 15.48
N GLU A 275 -8.31 -4.30 14.60
CA GLU A 275 -8.00 -4.52 13.18
C GLU A 275 -6.53 -4.93 12.95
N GLU A 276 -5.59 -4.44 13.76
CA GLU A 276 -4.15 -4.70 13.56
C GLU A 276 -3.76 -6.19 13.55
N PRO A 277 -4.19 -7.04 14.51
CA PRO A 277 -3.91 -8.47 14.47
C PRO A 277 -4.43 -9.11 13.19
N ILE A 278 -5.63 -8.74 12.74
CA ILE A 278 -6.22 -9.26 11.51
C ILE A 278 -5.36 -8.86 10.31
N ARG A 279 -4.85 -7.62 10.28
CA ARG A 279 -3.93 -7.16 9.24
C ARG A 279 -2.59 -7.92 9.21
N LEU A 280 -2.11 -8.40 10.36
CA LEU A 280 -0.87 -9.20 10.43
C LEU A 280 -1.03 -10.60 9.81
N PHE A 281 -2.26 -11.10 9.69
CA PHE A 281 -2.56 -12.38 9.03
C PHE A 281 -2.78 -12.24 7.51
N ALA A 282 -2.62 -11.05 6.93
CA ALA A 282 -2.76 -10.76 5.50
C ALA A 282 -1.39 -10.72 4.79
#